data_AF-A0A7S0FYR6-F1
#
_entry.id   AF-A0A7S0FYR6-F1
#
_cell.length_a   1.000
_cell.length_b   1.000
_cell.length_c   1.000
_cell.angle_alpha   90.00
_cell.angle_beta   90.00
_cell.angle_gamma   90.00
#
_symmetry.space_group_name_H-M   'P 1'
#
loop_
_entity.id
_entity.type
_entity.pdbx_description
1 polymer ?
#
loop_
_entity_poly.entity_id
_entity_poly.type
_entity_poly.pdbx_seq_one_letter_code
_entity_poly.pdbx_strand_id
1 'polypeptide(L)'
;STKSYESLSARLTELGIEVAASPPSAKVQHALKQVDRLSSSSGALAARVDELEASLSRCRSELEASLGRYQSDMESKVERSRSDLAASVERCRSELGCAIDINCQQGQEAQQSIDAIKATLDQSCHQGQECRQDVETLKSVIDQVNGCQRGQEKDVECQKCQQAGRQSSQQCSQQSSQQDLHGSCAQTGPQSHQQSFQEVYWQNNEQKGSRNQRSSPPSGEEIGEEPRNWSENQLGLWLVGRGLPVSIARAFEAHLVNGMVAVDLSQEDLASMGITDEFHQRRVLKELRHLLGAGSGGLRHSSPQHHTSQLSMHHSSCELGGCEPAPCSAPAAALLIPRRLAVQPDGAPPRPPSAPPSRPQSARGPCPQRPLPHCATPASGRRSQRLAAHSVPRC
;
A
#
# COMPACT_ATOMS: atom_id res chain seq x y z
N SER A 1 21.68 -84.43 -37.35
CA SER A 1 20.82 -85.47 -36.75
C SER A 1 19.87 -86.12 -37.77
N THR A 2 19.28 -85.38 -38.70
CA THR A 2 18.34 -85.91 -39.72
C THR A 2 18.95 -86.89 -40.73
N LYS A 3 20.21 -86.72 -41.14
CA LYS A 3 20.90 -87.65 -42.06
C LYS A 3 21.08 -89.07 -41.52
N SER A 4 21.12 -89.23 -40.20
CA SER A 4 21.23 -90.55 -39.56
C SER A 4 19.92 -91.32 -39.59
N TYR A 5 18.78 -90.62 -39.58
CA TYR A 5 17.45 -91.25 -39.60
C TYR A 5 17.07 -91.70 -41.01
N GLU A 6 17.42 -90.94 -42.05
CA GLU A 6 17.21 -91.38 -43.44
C GLU A 6 18.05 -92.61 -43.81
N SER A 7 19.29 -92.69 -43.33
CA SER A 7 20.15 -93.87 -43.58
C SER A 7 19.65 -95.13 -42.86
N LEU A 8 19.05 -94.98 -41.68
CA LEU A 8 18.47 -96.09 -40.91
C LEU A 8 17.11 -96.54 -41.49
N SER A 9 16.29 -95.58 -41.92
CA SER A 9 15.05 -95.82 -42.66
C SER A 9 15.32 -96.61 -43.94
N ALA A 10 16.31 -96.20 -44.74
CA ALA A 10 16.66 -96.88 -45.98
C ALA A 10 17.10 -98.33 -45.74
N ARG A 11 17.92 -98.59 -44.71
CA ARG A 11 18.37 -99.96 -44.36
C ARG A 11 17.27 -100.85 -43.78
N LEU A 12 16.25 -100.27 -43.12
CA LEU A 12 15.09 -101.01 -42.63
C LEU A 12 14.15 -101.42 -43.77
N THR A 13 13.95 -100.55 -44.76
CA THR A 13 13.20 -100.88 -45.99
C THR A 13 13.90 -101.99 -46.79
N GLU A 14 15.24 -101.97 -46.84
CA GLU A 14 16.05 -102.98 -47.53
C GLU A 14 15.99 -104.37 -46.86
N LEU A 15 15.68 -104.44 -45.56
CA LEU A 15 15.52 -105.70 -44.82
C LEU A 15 14.14 -106.34 -44.97
N GLY A 16 13.24 -105.79 -45.81
CA GLY A 16 11.90 -106.35 -46.01
C GLY A 16 11.02 -106.34 -44.76
N ILE A 17 11.42 -105.59 -43.73
CA ILE A 17 10.59 -105.28 -42.57
C ILE A 17 9.63 -104.19 -43.05
N GLU A 18 8.57 -104.61 -43.77
CA GLU A 18 7.39 -103.79 -43.88
C GLU A 18 6.90 -103.58 -42.45
N VAL A 19 7.23 -102.43 -41.88
CA VAL A 19 6.57 -101.93 -40.68
C VAL A 19 5.13 -101.74 -41.11
N ALA A 20 4.34 -102.81 -40.98
CA ALA A 20 2.91 -102.80 -41.18
C ALA A 20 2.43 -101.59 -40.39
N ALA A 21 1.92 -100.59 -41.11
CA ALA A 21 1.47 -99.34 -40.56
C ALA A 21 0.29 -99.63 -39.63
N SER A 22 0.60 -100.08 -38.42
CA SER A 22 -0.38 -100.28 -37.36
C SER A 22 -1.02 -98.91 -37.19
N PRO A 23 -2.32 -98.77 -37.44
CA PRO A 23 -2.97 -97.49 -37.23
C PRO A 23 -2.64 -97.06 -35.80
N PRO A 24 -2.14 -95.84 -35.60
CA PRO A 24 -1.80 -95.38 -34.26
C PRO A 24 -3.03 -95.61 -33.40
N SER A 25 -2.86 -96.35 -32.30
CA SER A 25 -3.91 -96.63 -31.32
C SER A 25 -4.71 -95.35 -31.06
N ALA A 26 -6.03 -95.42 -30.96
CA ALA A 26 -6.92 -94.26 -30.80
C ALA A 26 -6.45 -93.26 -29.70
N LYS A 27 -5.75 -93.77 -28.69
CA LYS A 27 -5.11 -92.99 -27.63
C LYS A 27 -4.03 -92.02 -28.15
N VAL A 28 -3.20 -92.44 -29.11
CA VAL A 28 -2.16 -91.62 -29.74
C VAL A 28 -2.77 -90.52 -30.61
N GLN A 29 -3.80 -90.84 -31.40
CA GLN A 29 -4.51 -89.81 -32.19
C GLN A 29 -5.19 -88.76 -31.30
N HIS A 30 -5.78 -89.19 -30.19
CA HIS A 30 -6.34 -88.26 -29.22
C HIS A 30 -5.27 -87.36 -28.58
N ALA A 31 -4.13 -87.93 -28.17
CA ALA A 31 -3.01 -87.17 -27.62
C ALA A 31 -2.46 -86.14 -28.62
N LEU A 32 -2.29 -86.52 -29.89
CA LEU A 32 -1.88 -85.58 -30.96
C LEU A 32 -2.89 -84.44 -31.13
N LYS A 33 -4.19 -84.75 -31.20
CA LYS A 33 -5.24 -83.72 -31.24
C LYS A 33 -5.19 -82.78 -30.02
N GLN A 34 -4.85 -83.28 -28.84
CA GLN A 34 -4.66 -82.45 -27.65
C GLN A 34 -3.42 -81.56 -27.77
N VAL A 35 -2.30 -82.09 -28.26
CA VAL A 35 -1.09 -81.30 -28.51
C VAL A 35 -1.36 -80.19 -29.52
N ASP A 36 -2.08 -80.47 -30.62
CA ASP A 36 -2.45 -79.45 -31.62
C ASP A 36 -3.34 -78.35 -31.02
N ARG A 37 -4.31 -78.72 -30.17
CA ARG A 37 -5.15 -77.75 -29.44
C ARG A 37 -4.33 -76.90 -28.47
N LEU A 38 -3.41 -77.51 -27.73
CA LEU A 38 -2.52 -76.80 -26.80
C LEU A 38 -1.57 -75.88 -27.54
N SER A 39 -1.01 -76.33 -28.68
CA SER A 39 -0.16 -75.52 -29.56
C SER A 39 -0.93 -74.31 -30.10
N SER A 40 -2.17 -74.52 -30.56
CA SER A 40 -3.05 -73.44 -31.03
C SER A 40 -3.38 -72.45 -29.90
N SER A 41 -3.69 -72.96 -28.70
CA SER A 41 -3.96 -72.13 -27.52
C SER A 41 -2.72 -71.34 -27.07
N SER A 42 -1.53 -71.94 -27.15
CA SER A 42 -0.27 -71.28 -26.85
C SER A 42 0.00 -70.16 -27.84
N GLY A 43 -0.27 -70.38 -29.13
CA GLY A 43 -0.16 -69.34 -30.16
C GLY A 43 -1.12 -68.18 -29.92
N ALA A 44 -2.38 -68.46 -29.55
CA ALA A 44 -3.35 -67.42 -29.21
C ALA A 44 -2.96 -66.64 -27.94
N LEU A 45 -2.36 -67.30 -26.94
CA LEU A 45 -1.87 -66.63 -25.74
C LEU A 45 -0.68 -65.72 -26.07
N ALA A 46 0.28 -66.19 -26.88
CA ALA A 46 1.42 -65.40 -27.32
C ALA A 46 0.97 -64.12 -28.04
N ALA A 47 0.02 -64.24 -28.98
CA ALA A 47 -0.53 -63.08 -29.67
C ALA A 47 -1.21 -62.06 -28.73
N ARG A 48 -1.89 -62.55 -27.67
CA ARG A 48 -2.48 -61.66 -26.66
C ARG A 48 -1.44 -60.97 -25.78
N VAL A 49 -0.32 -61.64 -25.49
CA VAL A 49 0.80 -61.01 -24.78
C VAL A 49 1.40 -59.90 -25.64
N ASP A 50 1.65 -60.16 -26.92
CA ASP A 50 2.15 -59.15 -27.87
C ASP A 50 1.20 -57.94 -27.98
N GLU A 51 -0.12 -58.16 -28.02
CA GLU A 51 -1.12 -57.10 -28.04
C GLU A 51 -1.12 -56.26 -26.76
N LEU A 52 -1.00 -56.90 -25.59
CA LEU A 52 -0.91 -56.22 -24.30
C LEU A 52 0.39 -55.42 -24.17
N GLU A 53 1.52 -55.97 -24.62
CA GLU A 53 2.80 -55.25 -24.64
C GLU A 53 2.74 -54.03 -25.56
N ALA A 54 2.10 -54.15 -26.73
CA ALA A 54 1.87 -53.03 -27.64
C ALA A 54 0.94 -51.97 -27.01
N SER A 55 -0.12 -52.39 -26.31
CA SER A 55 -1.04 -51.49 -25.60
C SER A 55 -0.35 -50.75 -24.45
N LEU A 56 0.43 -51.45 -23.64
CA LEU A 56 1.22 -50.85 -22.55
C LEU A 56 2.25 -49.86 -23.09
N SER A 57 2.94 -50.20 -24.18
CA SER A 57 3.90 -49.31 -24.85
C SER A 57 3.23 -48.04 -25.36
N ARG A 58 2.02 -48.17 -25.93
CA ARG A 58 1.22 -47.02 -26.37
C ARG A 58 0.78 -46.15 -25.20
N CYS A 59 0.23 -46.74 -24.15
CA CYS A 59 -0.22 -46.03 -22.95
C CYS A 59 0.93 -45.28 -22.27
N ARG A 60 2.10 -45.92 -22.15
CA ARG A 60 3.31 -45.28 -21.62
C ARG A 60 3.73 -44.09 -22.48
N SER A 61 3.76 -44.24 -23.80
CA SER A 61 4.11 -43.15 -24.72
C SER A 61 3.12 -41.98 -24.63
N GLU A 62 1.83 -42.25 -24.49
CA GLU A 62 0.79 -41.23 -24.32
C GLU A 62 0.93 -40.47 -23.00
N LEU A 63 1.23 -41.18 -21.91
CA LEU A 63 1.49 -40.57 -20.60
C LEU A 63 2.75 -39.71 -20.61
N GLU A 64 3.85 -40.19 -21.19
CA GLU A 64 5.10 -39.43 -21.36
C GLU A 64 4.85 -38.15 -22.19
N ALA A 65 4.10 -38.26 -23.30
CA ALA A 65 3.72 -37.09 -24.10
C ALA A 65 2.80 -36.11 -23.34
N SER A 66 1.86 -36.62 -22.53
CA SER A 66 0.99 -35.77 -21.72
C SER A 66 1.76 -35.03 -20.63
N LEU A 67 2.66 -35.72 -19.92
CA LEU A 67 3.53 -35.11 -18.93
C LEU A 67 4.41 -34.02 -19.55
N GLY A 68 4.98 -34.26 -20.73
CA GLY A 68 5.76 -33.27 -21.46
C GLY A 68 4.94 -32.00 -21.81
N ARG A 69 3.68 -32.16 -22.24
CA ARG A 69 2.79 -31.02 -22.50
C ARG A 69 2.48 -30.22 -21.23
N TYR A 70 2.20 -30.89 -20.11
CA TYR A 70 1.93 -30.22 -18.82
C TYR A 70 3.16 -29.47 -18.30
N GLN A 71 4.34 -30.07 -18.39
CA GLN A 71 5.59 -29.40 -18.01
C GLN A 71 5.81 -28.13 -18.84
N SER A 72 5.69 -28.24 -20.17
CA SER A 72 5.86 -27.10 -21.07
C SER A 72 4.82 -25.98 -20.83
N ASP A 73 3.55 -26.31 -20.59
CA ASP A 73 2.52 -25.31 -20.25
C ASP A 73 2.84 -24.60 -18.93
N MET A 74 3.22 -25.36 -17.89
CA MET A 74 3.58 -24.78 -16.59
C MET A 74 4.83 -23.90 -16.68
N GLU A 75 5.87 -24.32 -17.39
CA GLU A 75 7.06 -23.49 -17.65
C GLU A 75 6.68 -22.20 -18.37
N SER A 76 5.83 -22.26 -19.40
CA SER A 76 5.36 -21.08 -20.12
C SER A 76 4.55 -20.12 -19.23
N LYS A 77 3.77 -20.63 -18.28
CA LYS A 77 3.00 -19.84 -17.31
C LYS A 77 3.90 -19.16 -16.29
N VAL A 78 4.92 -19.87 -15.81
CA VAL A 78 5.94 -19.32 -14.91
C VAL A 78 6.70 -18.19 -15.62
N GLU A 79 7.12 -18.39 -16.87
CA GLU A 79 7.86 -17.38 -17.61
C GLU A 79 7.02 -16.13 -17.90
N ARG A 80 5.74 -16.30 -18.26
CA ARG A 80 4.79 -15.18 -18.40
C ARG A 80 4.62 -14.41 -17.09
N SER A 81 4.41 -15.11 -15.98
CA SER A 81 4.24 -14.49 -14.66
C SER A 81 5.50 -13.73 -14.23
N ARG A 82 6.69 -14.26 -14.52
CA ARG A 82 7.97 -13.57 -14.27
C ARG A 82 8.10 -12.31 -15.11
N SER A 83 7.76 -12.38 -16.40
CA SER A 83 7.80 -11.22 -17.31
C SER A 83 6.83 -10.12 -16.88
N ASP A 84 5.59 -10.48 -16.51
CA ASP A 84 4.58 -9.53 -16.04
C ASP A 84 5.01 -8.86 -14.72
N LEU A 85 5.56 -9.64 -13.78
CA LEU A 85 6.07 -9.09 -12.52
C LEU A 85 7.26 -8.14 -12.75
N ALA A 86 8.19 -8.50 -13.64
CA ALA A 86 9.30 -7.63 -14.02
C ALA A 86 8.81 -6.31 -14.62
N ALA A 87 7.84 -6.36 -15.53
CA ALA A 87 7.23 -5.17 -16.12
C ALA A 87 6.51 -4.30 -15.07
N SER A 88 5.84 -4.93 -14.10
CA SER A 88 5.18 -4.22 -13.00
C SER A 88 6.20 -3.50 -12.10
N VAL A 89 7.30 -4.17 -11.75
CA VAL A 89 8.37 -3.57 -10.93
C VAL A 89 9.00 -2.36 -11.65
N GLU A 90 9.23 -2.46 -12.96
CA GLU A 90 9.83 -1.36 -13.72
C GLU A 90 8.88 -0.16 -13.84
N ARG A 91 7.57 -0.40 -13.95
CA ARG A 91 6.56 0.65 -13.90
C ARG A 91 6.57 1.37 -12.55
N CYS A 92 6.54 0.63 -11.44
CA CYS A 92 6.58 1.23 -10.10
C CYS A 92 7.88 2.02 -9.86
N ARG A 93 9.03 1.52 -10.33
CA ARG A 93 10.30 2.26 -10.26
C ARG A 93 10.24 3.57 -11.03
N SER A 94 9.67 3.55 -12.23
CA SER A 94 9.51 4.75 -13.05
C SER A 94 8.58 5.77 -12.40
N GLU A 95 7.44 5.32 -11.86
CA GLU A 95 6.49 6.18 -11.14
C GLU A 95 7.11 6.83 -9.90
N LEU A 96 7.83 6.04 -9.08
CA LEU A 96 8.55 6.55 -7.92
C LEU A 96 9.67 7.53 -8.31
N GLY A 97 10.41 7.24 -9.39
CA GLY A 97 11.41 8.15 -9.93
C GLY A 97 10.82 9.51 -10.30
N CYS A 98 9.71 9.52 -11.04
CA CYS A 98 9.01 10.76 -11.39
C CYS A 98 8.49 11.51 -10.15
N ALA A 99 7.97 10.80 -9.14
CA ALA A 99 7.50 11.43 -7.91
C ALA A 99 8.64 12.10 -7.12
N ILE A 100 9.81 11.44 -7.04
CA ILE A 100 11.01 12.00 -6.41
C ILE A 100 11.46 13.26 -7.15
N ASP A 101 11.49 13.25 -8.48
CA ASP A 101 11.86 14.41 -9.29
C ASP A 101 10.92 15.61 -9.05
N ILE A 102 9.61 15.36 -9.00
CA ILE A 102 8.59 16.39 -8.71
C ILE A 102 8.80 16.97 -7.30
N ASN A 103 8.98 16.12 -6.29
CA ASN A 103 9.20 16.59 -4.92
C ASN A 103 10.52 17.36 -4.78
N CYS A 104 11.57 16.93 -5.50
CA CYS A 104 12.84 17.66 -5.57
C CYS A 104 12.65 19.05 -6.18
N GLN A 105 11.88 19.16 -7.27
CA GLN A 105 11.56 20.43 -7.89
C GLN A 105 10.76 21.34 -6.94
N GLN A 106 9.73 20.81 -6.27
CA GLN A 106 8.94 21.57 -5.29
C GLN A 106 9.82 22.06 -4.12
N GLY A 107 10.75 21.23 -3.65
CA GLY A 107 11.73 21.62 -2.63
C GLY A 107 12.62 22.78 -3.09
N GLN A 108 13.06 22.79 -4.35
CA GLN A 108 13.83 23.89 -4.93
C GLN A 108 13.00 25.18 -5.06
N GLU A 109 11.76 25.09 -5.51
CA GLU A 109 10.84 26.23 -5.61
C GLU A 109 10.54 26.84 -4.23
N ALA A 110 10.29 25.99 -3.22
CA ALA A 110 10.11 26.43 -1.85
C ALA A 110 11.36 27.12 -1.30
N GLN A 111 12.55 26.58 -1.56
CA GLN A 111 13.81 27.19 -1.16
C GLN A 111 14.01 28.56 -1.81
N GLN A 112 13.73 28.70 -3.11
CA GLN A 112 13.78 29.98 -3.81
C GLN A 112 12.80 31.00 -3.20
N SER A 113 11.58 30.57 -2.85
CA SER A 113 10.62 31.43 -2.17
C SER A 113 11.10 31.89 -0.79
N ILE A 114 11.74 31.00 -0.02
CA ILE A 114 12.33 31.35 1.29
C ILE A 114 13.41 32.40 1.12
N ASP A 115 14.29 32.24 0.13
CA ASP A 115 15.38 33.18 -0.10
C ASP A 115 14.87 34.54 -0.60
N ALA A 116 13.80 34.57 -1.40
CA ALA A 116 13.12 35.80 -1.78
C ALA A 116 12.48 36.54 -0.59
N ILE A 117 11.85 35.81 0.33
CA ILE A 117 11.27 36.38 1.56
C ILE A 117 12.37 36.95 2.45
N LYS A 118 13.49 36.23 2.62
CA LYS A 118 14.66 36.72 3.37
C LYS A 118 15.19 38.03 2.80
N ALA A 119 15.38 38.10 1.49
CA ALA A 119 15.84 39.33 0.84
C ALA A 119 14.87 40.52 1.06
N THR A 120 13.56 40.26 1.04
CA THR A 120 12.53 41.28 1.32
C THR A 120 12.58 41.75 2.78
N LEU A 121 12.81 40.82 3.71
CA LEU A 121 12.95 41.14 5.13
C LEU A 121 14.21 41.96 5.40
N ASP A 122 15.34 41.60 4.78
CA ASP A 122 16.60 42.35 4.87
C ASP A 122 16.43 43.78 4.33
N GLN A 123 15.73 43.94 3.21
CA GLN A 123 15.39 45.25 2.65
C GLN A 123 14.54 46.09 3.62
N SER A 124 13.50 45.48 4.21
CA SER A 124 12.63 46.17 5.18
C SER A 124 13.39 46.56 6.46
N CYS A 125 14.32 45.71 6.90
CA CYS A 125 15.21 45.99 8.02
C CYS A 125 16.10 47.20 7.72
N HIS A 126 16.69 47.26 6.52
CA HIS A 126 17.50 48.40 6.09
C HIS A 126 16.70 49.70 6.05
N GLN A 127 15.49 49.69 5.47
CA GLN A 127 14.58 50.85 5.48
C GLN A 127 14.24 51.30 6.91
N GLY A 128 13.99 50.35 7.81
CA GLY A 128 13.73 50.66 9.22
C GLY A 128 14.94 51.32 9.92
N GLN A 129 16.16 50.99 9.50
CA GLN A 129 17.37 51.66 9.99
C GLN A 129 17.50 53.08 9.44
N GLU A 130 17.21 53.29 8.15
CA GLU A 130 17.21 54.63 7.53
C GLU A 130 16.18 55.55 8.22
N CYS A 131 14.93 55.09 8.38
CA CYS A 131 13.90 55.85 9.09
C CYS A 131 14.32 56.20 10.53
N ARG A 132 15.05 55.32 11.22
CA ARG A 132 15.58 55.61 12.56
C ARG A 132 16.61 56.74 12.52
N GLN A 133 17.53 56.72 11.55
CA GLN A 133 18.52 57.79 11.35
C GLN A 133 17.85 59.12 11.02
N ASP A 134 16.79 59.11 10.20
CA ASP A 134 16.01 60.32 9.89
C ASP A 134 15.33 60.90 11.13
N VAL A 135 14.75 60.05 11.98
CA VAL A 135 14.13 60.48 13.25
C VAL A 135 15.17 61.06 14.20
N GLU A 136 16.36 60.46 14.32
CA GLU A 136 17.47 61.00 15.12
C GLU A 136 17.96 62.36 14.57
N THR A 137 18.05 62.49 13.25
CA THR A 137 18.39 63.74 12.56
C THR A 137 17.35 64.84 12.87
N LEU A 138 16.06 64.54 12.71
CA LEU A 138 14.97 65.47 13.01
C LEU A 138 14.97 65.89 14.48
N LYS A 139 15.23 64.94 15.40
CA LYS A 139 15.34 65.23 16.84
C LYS A 139 16.47 66.24 17.11
N SER A 140 17.64 66.07 16.50
CA SER A 140 18.76 67.01 16.60
C SER A 140 18.39 68.41 16.10
N VAL A 141 17.69 68.51 14.96
CA VAL A 141 17.19 69.79 14.43
C VAL A 141 16.21 70.46 15.39
N ILE A 142 15.26 69.71 15.97
CA ILE A 142 14.31 70.24 16.96
C ILE A 142 15.06 70.75 18.20
N ASP A 143 16.03 70.00 18.71
CA ASP A 143 16.84 70.40 19.86
C ASP A 143 17.65 71.68 19.57
N GLN A 144 18.18 71.82 18.34
CA GLN A 144 18.86 73.03 17.88
C GLN A 144 17.91 74.24 17.82
N VAL A 145 16.72 74.09 17.23
CA VAL A 145 15.70 75.15 17.16
C VAL A 145 15.25 75.58 18.55
N ASN A 146 14.98 74.62 19.45
CA ASN A 146 14.62 74.89 20.85
C ASN A 146 15.79 75.55 21.63
N GLY A 147 17.03 75.23 21.29
CA GLY A 147 18.22 75.90 21.80
C GLY A 147 18.28 77.37 21.37
N CYS A 148 18.06 77.64 20.08
CA CYS A 148 18.04 79.00 19.52
C CYS A 148 16.90 79.85 20.09
N GLN A 149 15.68 79.29 20.23
CA GLN A 149 14.53 80.00 20.80
C GLN A 149 14.79 80.39 22.26
N ARG A 150 15.33 79.48 23.09
CA ARG A 150 15.72 79.80 24.47
C ARG A 150 16.83 80.85 24.55
N GLY A 151 17.73 80.90 23.57
CA GLY A 151 18.73 81.97 23.45
C GLY A 151 18.05 83.33 23.21
N GLN A 152 17.13 83.40 22.25
CA GLN A 152 16.39 84.63 21.94
C GLN A 152 15.51 85.10 23.10
N GLU A 153 14.82 84.19 23.81
CA GLU A 153 14.04 84.54 24.99
C GLU A 153 14.93 85.09 26.11
N LYS A 154 16.10 84.48 26.35
CA LYS A 154 17.05 84.99 27.35
C LYS A 154 17.63 86.34 26.98
N ASP A 155 17.87 86.61 25.70
CA ASP A 155 18.34 87.93 25.25
C ASP A 155 17.25 88.99 25.44
N VAL A 156 15.99 88.68 25.11
CA VAL A 156 14.84 89.57 25.36
C VAL A 156 14.58 89.75 26.86
N GLU A 157 14.69 88.70 27.66
CA GLU A 157 14.49 88.74 29.11
C GLU A 157 15.65 89.48 29.82
N CYS A 158 16.90 89.32 29.35
CA CYS A 158 18.04 90.12 29.80
C CYS A 158 17.84 91.60 29.46
N GLN A 159 17.33 91.91 28.27
CA GLN A 159 17.02 93.28 27.87
C GLN A 159 15.90 93.89 28.71
N LYS A 160 14.84 93.11 29.00
CA LYS A 160 13.76 93.50 29.92
C LYS A 160 14.25 93.64 31.37
N CYS A 161 15.12 92.76 31.87
CA CYS A 161 15.74 92.88 33.18
C CYS A 161 16.70 94.07 33.28
N GLN A 162 17.39 94.45 32.20
CA GLN A 162 18.16 95.70 32.18
C GLN A 162 17.25 96.93 32.19
N GLN A 163 16.13 96.91 31.47
CA GLN A 163 15.14 97.99 31.50
C GLN A 163 14.42 98.06 32.85
N ALA A 164 13.99 96.93 33.39
CA ALA A 164 13.40 96.79 34.72
C ALA A 164 14.42 97.10 35.81
N GLY A 165 15.71 96.81 35.66
CA GLY A 165 16.76 97.27 36.58
C GLY A 165 16.89 98.79 36.58
N ARG A 166 16.71 99.46 35.43
CA ARG A 166 16.65 100.93 35.36
C ARG A 166 15.35 101.49 35.95
N GLN A 167 14.21 100.85 35.70
CA GLN A 167 12.91 101.27 36.22
C GLN A 167 12.76 100.98 37.72
N SER A 168 13.23 99.84 38.21
CA SER A 168 13.34 99.49 39.62
C SER A 168 14.43 100.28 40.33
N SER A 169 15.51 100.72 39.67
CA SER A 169 16.39 101.75 40.27
C SER A 169 15.71 103.11 40.39
N GLN A 170 14.70 103.41 39.56
CA GLN A 170 13.87 104.61 39.69
C GLN A 170 12.75 104.42 40.72
N GLN A 171 12.12 103.24 40.77
CA GLN A 171 11.06 102.90 41.72
C GLN A 171 11.59 102.50 43.11
N CYS A 172 12.85 102.08 43.29
CA CYS A 172 13.43 101.84 44.61
C CYS A 172 13.79 103.16 45.35
N SER A 173 13.53 104.33 44.72
CA SER A 173 13.42 105.62 45.42
C SER A 173 12.00 105.92 45.94
N GLN A 174 11.00 105.10 45.60
CA GLN A 174 9.61 105.29 45.96
C GLN A 174 8.94 103.93 46.23
N GLN A 175 8.65 103.65 47.51
CA GLN A 175 7.86 102.50 47.99
C GLN A 175 8.67 101.25 48.38
N SER A 176 9.33 101.37 49.54
CA SER A 176 9.48 100.24 50.45
C SER A 176 8.29 100.27 51.42
N SER A 177 7.29 99.38 51.23
CA SER A 177 6.32 98.98 52.27
C SER A 177 5.39 97.86 51.77
N GLN A 178 5.22 96.84 52.64
CA GLN A 178 4.23 95.75 52.68
C GLN A 178 4.48 94.54 51.75
N GLN A 179 4.78 93.34 52.30
CA GLN A 179 3.87 92.34 52.92
C GLN A 179 2.89 91.75 51.87
N ASP A 180 2.58 90.46 51.75
CA ASP A 180 2.70 89.29 52.62
C ASP A 180 2.18 88.02 51.86
N LEU A 181 2.62 86.82 52.27
CA LEU A 181 1.87 85.54 52.38
C LEU A 181 1.46 84.61 51.19
N HIS A 182 1.87 83.32 51.39
CA HIS A 182 1.12 82.03 51.32
C HIS A 182 0.82 81.22 50.02
N GLY A 183 1.08 79.90 50.15
CA GLY A 183 0.34 78.76 49.53
C GLY A 183 1.25 77.78 48.76
N SER A 184 1.62 76.54 49.16
CA SER A 184 1.00 75.35 49.80
C SER A 184 0.16 74.43 48.89
N CYS A 185 0.49 73.13 48.96
CA CYS A 185 -0.30 71.91 48.62
C CYS A 185 -0.61 71.61 47.11
N ALA A 186 -0.69 70.38 46.61
CA ALA A 186 -0.80 69.05 47.23
C ALA A 186 -0.36 67.91 46.27
N GLN A 187 -0.07 66.76 46.88
CA GLN A 187 0.07 65.42 46.31
C GLN A 187 -1.28 64.85 45.85
N THR A 188 -1.29 63.97 44.82
CA THR A 188 -2.14 62.76 44.75
C THR A 188 -1.58 61.77 43.72
N GLY A 189 -1.16 60.58 44.18
CA GLY A 189 -1.16 59.36 43.36
C GLY A 189 -2.58 58.79 43.19
N PRO A 190 -2.79 57.77 42.34
CA PRO A 190 -3.00 56.44 42.93
C PRO A 190 -2.50 55.22 42.10
N GLN A 191 -2.06 54.22 42.87
CA GLN A 191 -2.44 52.79 42.86
C GLN A 191 -2.75 52.04 41.55
N SER A 192 -1.85 51.09 41.28
CA SER A 192 -2.11 49.65 41.11
C SER A 192 -3.42 49.22 40.42
N HIS A 193 -3.30 48.86 39.15
CA HIS A 193 -4.17 47.90 38.47
C HIS A 193 -3.32 46.70 38.06
N GLN A 194 -3.24 45.71 38.95
CA GLN A 194 -2.67 44.40 38.68
C GLN A 194 -3.80 43.39 38.84
N GLN A 195 -4.60 43.19 37.79
CA GLN A 195 -5.53 42.07 37.67
C GLN A 195 -5.85 41.84 36.19
N SER A 196 -5.93 40.55 35.81
CA SER A 196 -6.45 40.05 34.54
C SER A 196 -5.57 40.20 33.28
N PHE A 197 -4.47 39.45 33.21
CA PHE A 197 -3.76 39.19 31.93
C PHE A 197 -3.54 37.70 31.61
N GLN A 198 -4.19 36.76 32.33
CA GLN A 198 -4.10 35.32 32.05
C GLN A 198 -5.35 34.69 31.42
N GLU A 199 -6.49 35.39 31.37
CA GLU A 199 -7.76 34.81 30.88
C GLU A 199 -8.04 35.03 29.38
N VAL A 200 -7.25 35.85 28.68
CA VAL A 200 -7.47 36.17 27.25
C VAL A 200 -6.69 35.26 26.29
N TYR A 201 -5.76 34.45 26.79
CA TYR A 201 -4.85 33.68 25.94
C TYR A 201 -5.39 32.33 25.45
N TRP A 202 -6.50 31.82 26.00
CA TRP A 202 -7.06 30.52 25.58
C TRP A 202 -8.31 30.62 24.70
N GLN A 203 -9.14 31.67 24.83
CA GLN A 203 -10.35 31.83 23.99
C GLN A 203 -10.06 32.24 22.53
N ASN A 204 -8.86 32.74 22.23
CA ASN A 204 -8.52 33.21 20.87
C ASN A 204 -8.05 32.11 19.90
N ASN A 205 -7.85 30.87 20.36
CA ASN A 205 -7.40 29.77 19.50
C ASN A 205 -8.54 28.89 18.94
N GLU A 206 -9.78 29.03 19.39
CA GLU A 206 -10.92 28.26 18.83
C GLU A 206 -11.56 28.93 17.60
N GLN A 207 -11.45 30.26 17.44
CA GLN A 207 -12.17 30.97 16.36
C GLN A 207 -11.39 31.14 15.04
N LYS A 208 -10.08 30.86 15.00
CA LYS A 208 -9.28 30.97 13.76
C LYS A 208 -9.17 29.66 12.95
N GLY A 209 -9.86 28.58 13.36
CA GLY A 209 -9.81 27.29 12.68
C GLY A 209 -10.95 26.98 11.70
N SER A 210 -11.89 27.90 11.44
CA SER A 210 -13.15 27.58 10.75
C SER A 210 -13.29 28.09 9.31
N ARG A 211 -12.20 28.52 8.65
CA ARG A 211 -12.27 28.91 7.22
C ARG A 211 -11.10 28.37 6.41
N ASN A 212 -11.44 27.38 5.58
CA ASN A 212 -10.78 27.06 4.31
C ASN A 212 -9.35 26.53 4.35
N GLN A 213 -9.10 25.43 5.05
CA GLN A 213 -8.15 24.44 4.56
C GLN A 213 -8.77 23.05 4.66
N ARG A 214 -9.29 22.55 3.53
CA ARG A 214 -9.35 21.11 3.26
C ARG A 214 -7.92 20.68 3.01
N SER A 215 -7.08 20.69 4.04
CA SER A 215 -5.86 19.91 4.02
C SER A 215 -6.34 18.48 3.95
N SER A 216 -6.13 17.83 2.81
CA SER A 216 -6.33 16.39 2.72
C SER A 216 -5.66 15.76 3.95
N PRO A 217 -6.32 14.85 4.67
CA PRO A 217 -5.66 14.12 5.75
C PRO A 217 -4.37 13.55 5.18
N PRO A 218 -3.23 13.62 5.89
CA PRO A 218 -1.96 13.12 5.39
C PRO A 218 -2.20 11.71 4.86
N SER A 219 -2.15 11.57 3.53
CA SER A 219 -2.18 10.27 2.87
C SER A 219 -1.00 9.52 3.46
N GLY A 220 -1.28 8.39 4.13
CA GLY A 220 -0.37 7.68 5.04
C GLY A 220 0.89 7.08 4.39
N GLU A 221 1.49 7.74 3.41
CA GLU A 221 2.74 7.36 2.75
C GLU A 221 3.96 8.14 3.29
N GLU A 222 3.81 9.32 3.90
CA GLU A 222 4.98 10.15 4.27
C GLU A 222 5.52 9.96 5.69
N ILE A 223 4.84 9.21 6.54
CA ILE A 223 5.37 8.85 7.86
C ILE A 223 5.61 7.35 7.83
N GLY A 224 6.79 6.94 7.32
CA GLY A 224 7.26 5.55 7.28
C GLY A 224 7.50 4.91 8.66
N GLU A 225 6.85 5.42 9.70
CA GLU A 225 6.89 4.87 11.04
C GLU A 225 5.80 3.81 11.16
N GLU A 226 6.20 2.62 11.61
CA GLU A 226 5.29 1.53 11.90
C GLU A 226 4.15 2.01 12.83
N PRO A 227 2.86 1.76 12.52
CA PRO A 227 1.74 2.29 13.31
C PRO A 227 1.75 1.93 14.79
N ARG A 228 2.50 0.89 15.18
CA ARG A 228 2.76 0.51 16.57
C ARG A 228 3.54 1.59 17.34
N ASN A 229 4.38 2.35 16.65
CA ASN A 229 5.24 3.38 17.23
C ASN A 229 4.59 4.77 17.27
N TRP A 230 3.34 4.90 16.83
CA TRP A 230 2.66 6.19 16.81
C TRP A 230 2.38 6.68 18.23
N SER A 231 2.66 7.96 18.45
CA SER A 231 2.21 8.72 19.62
C SER A 231 0.68 8.85 19.66
N GLU A 232 0.15 9.14 20.84
CA GLU A 232 -1.28 9.41 21.09
C GLU A 232 -1.85 10.48 20.14
N ASN A 233 -1.08 11.54 19.88
CA ASN A 233 -1.48 12.62 18.98
C ASN A 233 -1.54 12.15 17.51
N GLN A 234 -0.55 11.36 17.06
CA GLN A 234 -0.54 10.82 15.69
C GLN A 234 -1.72 9.87 15.47
N LEU A 235 -1.99 8.99 16.45
CA LEU A 235 -3.13 8.07 16.41
C LEU A 235 -4.47 8.83 16.44
N GLY A 236 -4.59 9.84 17.30
CA GLY A 236 -5.77 10.71 17.37
C GLY A 236 -6.06 11.42 16.04
N LEU A 237 -5.04 12.04 15.44
CA LEU A 237 -5.15 12.69 14.13
C LEU A 237 -5.57 11.70 13.04
N TRP A 238 -5.02 10.48 13.05
CA TRP A 238 -5.40 9.44 12.11
C TRP A 238 -6.86 9.01 12.26
N LEU A 239 -7.35 8.84 13.49
CA LEU A 239 -8.75 8.52 13.77
C LEU A 239 -9.70 9.62 13.26
N VAL A 240 -9.34 10.89 13.46
CA VAL A 240 -10.08 12.04 12.90
C VAL A 240 -10.07 12.00 11.37
N GLY A 241 -8.92 11.68 10.76
CA GLY A 241 -8.78 11.50 9.31
C GLY A 241 -9.67 10.38 8.75
N ARG A 242 -9.99 9.36 9.54
CA ARG A 242 -10.96 8.28 9.22
C ARG A 242 -12.43 8.68 9.44
N GLY A 243 -12.68 9.93 9.81
CA GLY A 243 -14.01 10.49 10.04
C GLY A 243 -14.64 10.05 11.37
N LEU A 244 -13.84 9.71 12.37
CA LEU A 244 -14.33 9.49 13.73
C LEU A 244 -14.48 10.85 14.46
N PRO A 245 -15.46 10.98 15.38
CA PRO A 245 -15.64 12.20 16.16
C PRO A 245 -14.37 12.62 16.91
N VAL A 246 -14.08 13.93 16.93
CA VAL A 246 -12.91 14.50 17.63
C VAL A 246 -12.92 14.19 19.13
N SER A 247 -14.10 13.99 19.73
CA SER A 247 -14.22 13.55 21.12
C SER A 247 -13.56 12.19 21.38
N ILE A 248 -13.57 11.28 20.41
CA ILE A 248 -12.89 9.98 20.50
C ILE A 248 -11.38 10.16 20.48
N ALA A 249 -10.85 11.01 19.58
CA ALA A 249 -9.42 11.30 19.53
C ALA A 249 -8.93 11.95 20.84
N ARG A 250 -9.70 12.91 21.39
CA ARG A 250 -9.41 13.50 22.70
C ARG A 250 -9.46 12.48 23.83
N ALA A 251 -10.35 11.49 23.76
CA ALA A 251 -10.39 10.41 24.74
C ALA A 251 -9.11 9.55 24.67
N PHE A 252 -8.60 9.26 23.47
CA PHE A 252 -7.33 8.53 23.28
C PHE A 252 -6.14 9.33 23.83
N GLU A 253 -6.08 10.64 23.55
CA GLU A 253 -5.05 11.54 24.09
C GLU A 253 -5.12 11.63 25.63
N ALA A 254 -6.32 11.81 26.19
CA ALA A 254 -6.52 11.93 27.64
C ALA A 254 -6.14 10.66 28.42
N HIS A 255 -6.28 9.48 27.78
CA HIS A 255 -5.93 8.19 28.38
C HIS A 255 -4.57 7.66 27.88
N LEU A 256 -3.77 8.49 27.20
CA LEU A 256 -2.43 8.16 26.70
C LEU A 256 -2.38 6.88 25.85
N VAL A 257 -3.41 6.67 25.02
CA VAL A 257 -3.47 5.53 24.12
C VAL A 257 -2.59 5.79 22.90
N ASN A 258 -1.42 5.15 22.89
CA ASN A 258 -0.50 5.14 21.76
C ASN A 258 -0.69 3.90 20.88
N GLY A 259 0.09 3.79 19.79
CA GLY A 259 0.00 2.69 18.82
C GLY A 259 0.22 1.29 19.42
N MET A 260 0.99 1.18 20.50
CA MET A 260 1.21 -0.09 21.21
C MET A 260 -0.01 -0.48 22.05
N VAL A 261 -0.54 0.45 22.85
CA VAL A 261 -1.72 0.20 23.70
C VAL A 261 -2.95 -0.08 22.83
N ALA A 262 -3.06 0.58 21.68
CA ALA A 262 -4.17 0.43 20.75
C ALA A 262 -4.36 -0.99 20.19
N VAL A 263 -3.32 -1.84 20.22
CA VAL A 263 -3.38 -3.23 19.74
C VAL A 263 -4.30 -4.08 20.62
N ASP A 264 -4.27 -3.85 21.93
CA ASP A 264 -4.91 -4.70 22.92
C ASP A 264 -6.21 -4.10 23.48
N LEU A 265 -6.67 -2.97 22.92
CA LEU A 265 -7.90 -2.33 23.36
C LEU A 265 -9.12 -3.24 23.13
N SER A 266 -9.87 -3.45 24.21
CA SER A 266 -11.17 -4.11 24.20
C SER A 266 -12.31 -3.09 24.12
N GLN A 267 -13.53 -3.60 23.93
CA GLN A 267 -14.73 -2.78 23.96
C GLN A 267 -15.00 -2.17 25.35
N GLU A 268 -14.64 -2.89 26.42
CA GLU A 268 -14.74 -2.43 27.81
C GLU A 268 -13.78 -1.27 28.08
N ASP A 269 -12.57 -1.31 27.52
CA ASP A 269 -11.59 -0.22 27.61
C ASP A 269 -12.10 1.05 26.91
N LEU A 270 -12.73 0.92 25.74
CA LEU A 270 -13.34 2.07 25.07
C LEU A 270 -14.49 2.66 25.89
N ALA A 271 -15.30 1.81 26.54
CA ALA A 271 -16.39 2.27 27.42
C ALA A 271 -15.85 3.00 28.65
N SER A 272 -14.77 2.49 29.27
CA SER A 272 -14.14 3.13 30.45
C SER A 272 -13.50 4.47 30.12
N MET A 273 -13.03 4.66 28.87
CA MET A 273 -12.56 5.96 28.35
C MET A 273 -13.68 6.97 28.04
N GLY A 274 -14.95 6.61 28.27
CA GLY A 274 -16.10 7.47 28.01
C GLY A 274 -16.68 7.38 26.60
N ILE A 275 -16.22 6.43 25.77
CA ILE A 275 -16.80 6.15 24.45
C ILE A 275 -17.89 5.09 24.66
N THR A 276 -19.07 5.51 25.09
CA THR A 276 -20.17 4.59 25.50
C THR A 276 -21.01 4.05 24.34
N ASP A 277 -20.94 4.68 23.16
CA ASP A 277 -21.70 4.24 22.00
C ASP A 277 -21.09 3.00 21.33
N GLU A 278 -21.84 1.89 21.34
CA GLU A 278 -21.44 0.61 20.75
C GLU A 278 -21.10 0.69 19.25
N PHE A 279 -21.72 1.61 18.50
CA PHE A 279 -21.40 1.77 17.08
C PHE A 279 -20.02 2.40 16.89
N HIS A 280 -19.72 3.44 17.68
CA HIS A 280 -18.40 4.06 17.69
C HIS A 280 -17.32 3.08 18.17
N GLN A 281 -17.59 2.34 19.25
CA GLN A 281 -16.66 1.31 19.75
C GLN A 281 -16.31 0.27 18.67
N ARG A 282 -17.33 -0.32 18.03
CA ARG A 282 -17.14 -1.31 16.96
C ARG A 282 -16.38 -0.74 15.77
N ARG A 283 -16.65 0.51 15.39
CA ARG A 283 -15.96 1.19 14.29
C ARG A 283 -14.50 1.45 14.63
N VAL A 284 -14.20 1.98 15.82
CA VAL A 284 -12.84 2.22 16.30
C VAL A 284 -12.02 0.93 16.30
N LEU A 285 -12.53 -0.16 16.90
CA LEU A 285 -11.83 -1.45 16.93
C LEU A 285 -11.62 -2.06 15.54
N LYS A 286 -12.51 -1.78 14.58
CA LYS A 286 -12.35 -2.23 13.19
C LYS A 286 -11.22 -1.46 12.50
N GLU A 287 -11.19 -0.15 12.64
CA GLU A 287 -10.15 0.71 12.05
C GLU A 287 -8.78 0.43 12.67
N LEU A 288 -8.69 0.28 13.99
CA LEU A 288 -7.43 -0.07 14.68
C LEU A 288 -6.89 -1.43 14.22
N ARG A 289 -7.74 -2.46 14.11
CA ARG A 289 -7.33 -3.77 13.57
C ARG A 289 -6.88 -3.68 12.12
N HIS A 290 -7.51 -2.84 11.31
CA HIS A 290 -7.11 -2.63 9.93
C HIS A 290 -5.73 -1.94 9.85
N LEU A 291 -5.52 -0.88 10.64
CA LEU A 291 -4.25 -0.15 10.71
C LEU A 291 -3.10 -1.03 11.19
N LEU A 292 -3.29 -1.73 12.32
CA LEU A 292 -2.23 -2.49 13.00
C LEU A 292 -2.05 -3.90 12.41
N GLY A 293 -3.10 -4.45 11.79
CA GLY A 293 -3.06 -5.75 11.11
C GLY A 293 -2.45 -5.71 9.70
N ALA A 294 -2.48 -4.55 9.03
CA ALA A 294 -1.92 -4.41 7.69
C ALA A 294 -0.39 -4.55 7.65
N GLY A 295 0.32 -4.21 8.75
CA GLY A 295 1.79 -4.28 8.81
C GLY A 295 2.36 -5.66 9.16
N SER A 296 1.63 -6.49 9.90
CA SER A 296 2.12 -7.82 10.31
C SER A 296 1.81 -8.94 9.31
N GLY A 297 1.01 -8.63 8.28
CA GLY A 297 0.63 -9.55 7.21
C GLY A 297 1.58 -9.47 6.03
N GLY A 298 2.82 -9.94 6.19
CA GLY A 298 3.66 -10.29 5.04
C GLY A 298 2.90 -11.28 4.14
N LEU A 299 2.36 -10.78 3.03
CA LEU A 299 2.08 -11.47 1.77
C LEU A 299 1.86 -13.00 1.90
N ARG A 300 0.76 -13.39 2.54
CA ARG A 300 0.06 -14.62 2.15
C ARG A 300 -1.27 -14.21 1.55
N HIS A 301 -1.25 -13.99 0.24
CA HIS A 301 -2.47 -13.98 -0.57
C HIS A 301 -3.14 -15.36 -0.45
N SER A 302 -3.99 -15.51 0.56
CA SER A 302 -5.08 -16.47 0.54
C SER A 302 -6.10 -15.94 -0.47
N SER A 303 -5.92 -16.34 -1.72
CA SER A 303 -6.94 -16.24 -2.75
C SER A 303 -8.25 -16.88 -2.26
N PRO A 304 -9.43 -16.31 -2.53
CA PRO A 304 -10.71 -16.91 -2.14
C PRO A 304 -10.98 -18.11 -3.05
N GLN A 305 -10.43 -19.28 -2.71
CA GLN A 305 -10.87 -20.53 -3.32
C GLN A 305 -12.18 -20.97 -2.69
N HIS A 306 -13.25 -20.86 -3.49
CA HIS A 306 -14.44 -21.68 -3.34
C HIS A 306 -14.04 -23.16 -3.39
N HIS A 307 -13.98 -23.82 -2.23
CA HIS A 307 -14.03 -25.28 -2.14
C HIS A 307 -15.37 -25.67 -1.57
N THR A 308 -16.30 -25.94 -2.48
CA THR A 308 -17.46 -26.78 -2.20
C THR A 308 -16.94 -28.18 -1.88
N SER A 309 -17.41 -28.73 -0.77
CA SER A 309 -17.11 -30.04 -0.19
C SER A 309 -17.19 -31.20 -1.20
N GLN A 310 -16.36 -32.24 -1.04
CA GLN A 310 -16.80 -33.56 -0.55
C GLN A 310 -15.80 -34.71 -0.84
N LEU A 311 -15.67 -35.57 0.19
CA LEU A 311 -15.27 -36.98 0.18
C LEU A 311 -13.77 -37.32 0.04
N SER A 312 -13.11 -37.39 1.20
CA SER A 312 -12.03 -38.35 1.44
C SER A 312 -12.42 -39.25 2.62
N MET A 313 -12.65 -40.52 2.31
CA MET A 313 -12.83 -41.61 3.27
C MET A 313 -11.45 -42.08 3.72
N HIS A 314 -11.10 -41.85 4.99
CA HIS A 314 -10.00 -42.56 5.62
C HIS A 314 -10.50 -43.36 6.82
N HIS A 315 -10.17 -44.64 6.72
CA HIS A 315 -10.23 -45.74 7.68
C HIS A 315 -10.02 -45.35 9.14
N SER A 316 -10.91 -45.83 10.00
CA SER A 316 -10.62 -46.03 11.42
C SER A 316 -11.08 -47.42 11.82
N SER A 317 -10.10 -48.29 12.12
CA SER A 317 -10.31 -49.58 12.73
C SER A 317 -10.74 -49.39 14.18
N CYS A 318 -11.84 -50.03 14.58
CA CYS A 318 -12.16 -50.26 15.98
C CYS A 318 -12.49 -51.74 16.16
N GLU A 319 -11.83 -52.32 17.15
CA GLU A 319 -11.86 -53.72 17.55
C GLU A 319 -13.16 -54.11 18.26
N LEU A 320 -13.60 -55.33 17.97
CA LEU A 320 -14.14 -56.36 18.87
C LEU A 320 -15.10 -55.95 20.01
N GLY A 321 -16.35 -56.41 19.90
CA GLY A 321 -17.26 -56.60 21.03
C GLY A 321 -18.65 -57.02 20.56
N GLY A 322 -18.96 -58.32 20.65
CA GLY A 322 -20.18 -58.93 20.10
C GLY A 322 -21.47 -58.64 20.87
N CYS A 323 -22.60 -58.85 20.18
CA CYS A 323 -23.86 -59.36 20.73
C CYS A 323 -24.77 -59.88 19.60
N GLU A 324 -25.57 -60.87 19.97
CA GLU A 324 -26.47 -61.78 19.23
C GLU A 324 -27.41 -61.22 18.14
N PRO A 325 -27.96 -62.11 17.28
CA PRO A 325 -28.97 -61.78 16.28
C PRO A 325 -30.40 -62.10 16.73
N ALA A 326 -31.37 -61.29 16.33
CA ALA A 326 -32.76 -61.72 16.23
C ALA A 326 -33.43 -61.17 14.96
N PRO A 327 -34.33 -61.93 14.31
CA PRO A 327 -34.84 -61.64 12.98
C PRO A 327 -36.26 -61.05 13.03
N CYS A 328 -36.59 -60.10 12.16
CA CYS A 328 -37.98 -59.79 11.85
C CYS A 328 -38.17 -59.43 10.37
N SER A 329 -38.90 -60.33 9.74
CA SER A 329 -39.61 -60.34 8.47
C SER A 329 -40.18 -59.02 7.93
N ALA A 330 -40.21 -58.99 6.59
CA ALA A 330 -40.92 -58.16 5.60
C ALA A 330 -42.46 -57.99 5.88
N PRO A 331 -43.32 -57.34 5.03
CA PRO A 331 -43.14 -57.02 3.61
C PRO A 331 -43.82 -55.73 3.05
N ALA A 332 -43.73 -55.65 1.71
CA ALA A 332 -44.16 -54.66 0.72
C ALA A 332 -45.64 -54.23 0.67
N ALA A 333 -45.85 -53.00 0.15
CA ALA A 333 -46.96 -52.56 -0.70
C ALA A 333 -46.48 -51.28 -1.43
N ALA A 334 -46.26 -51.20 -2.74
CA ALA A 334 -47.19 -51.25 -3.88
C ALA A 334 -48.28 -50.15 -3.85
N LEU A 335 -48.31 -49.33 -4.92
CA LEU A 335 -49.41 -48.52 -5.53
C LEU A 335 -48.87 -47.11 -5.95
N LEU A 336 -48.48 -46.87 -7.21
CA LEU A 336 -49.30 -46.48 -8.38
C LEU A 336 -50.16 -45.20 -8.20
N ILE A 337 -49.61 -44.06 -8.69
CA ILE A 337 -50.13 -43.12 -9.74
C ILE A 337 -51.62 -42.67 -9.64
N PRO A 338 -51.98 -41.35 -9.72
CA PRO A 338 -51.99 -40.65 -11.02
C PRO A 338 -51.73 -39.14 -11.13
N ARG A 339 -51.31 -38.82 -12.38
CA ARG A 339 -51.27 -37.54 -13.12
C ARG A 339 -52.53 -36.67 -13.02
N ARG A 340 -52.35 -35.42 -13.51
CA ARG A 340 -53.29 -34.36 -13.99
C ARG A 340 -53.51 -33.23 -12.95
N LEU A 341 -53.38 -31.93 -13.23
CA LEU A 341 -53.62 -31.13 -14.44
C LEU A 341 -52.72 -29.87 -14.48
N ALA A 342 -52.54 -29.35 -15.70
CA ALA A 342 -51.96 -28.06 -16.01
C ALA A 342 -52.86 -26.90 -15.58
N VAL A 343 -52.26 -25.82 -15.07
CA VAL A 343 -52.73 -24.44 -15.22
C VAL A 343 -51.48 -23.54 -15.28
N GLN A 344 -51.22 -22.98 -16.46
CA GLN A 344 -50.60 -21.65 -16.60
C GLN A 344 -51.74 -20.65 -16.83
N PRO A 345 -51.58 -19.39 -16.42
CA PRO A 345 -51.28 -18.39 -17.45
C PRO A 345 -50.30 -17.27 -17.02
N ASP A 346 -49.67 -16.71 -18.07
CA ASP A 346 -49.20 -15.33 -18.26
C ASP A 346 -48.27 -14.66 -17.22
N GLY A 347 -47.17 -14.03 -17.59
CA GLY A 347 -46.69 -13.62 -18.90
C GLY A 347 -45.55 -12.64 -18.70
N ALA A 348 -44.34 -13.01 -19.11
CA ALA A 348 -43.22 -12.09 -19.24
C ALA A 348 -42.41 -12.50 -20.48
N PRO A 349 -42.23 -11.61 -21.48
CA PRO A 349 -41.53 -11.97 -22.70
C PRO A 349 -40.02 -12.20 -22.43
N PRO A 350 -39.41 -13.21 -23.07
CA PRO A 350 -37.98 -13.44 -22.97
C PRO A 350 -37.21 -12.33 -23.68
N ARG A 351 -36.23 -11.75 -22.99
CA ARG A 351 -35.23 -10.86 -23.59
C ARG A 351 -34.46 -11.61 -24.68
N PRO A 352 -34.20 -11.00 -25.85
CA PRO A 352 -33.34 -11.58 -26.88
C PRO A 352 -31.87 -11.64 -26.41
N PRO A 353 -31.08 -12.61 -26.91
CA PRO A 353 -29.67 -12.75 -26.56
C PRO A 353 -28.86 -11.56 -27.10
N SER A 354 -28.12 -10.93 -26.20
CA SER A 354 -27.16 -9.87 -26.51
C SER A 354 -26.11 -10.36 -27.51
N ALA A 355 -26.04 -9.69 -28.66
CA ALA A 355 -25.02 -9.91 -29.68
C ALA A 355 -23.61 -9.61 -29.14
N PRO A 356 -22.55 -10.27 -29.66
CA PRO A 356 -21.17 -10.03 -29.26
C PRO A 356 -20.69 -8.65 -29.72
N PRO A 357 -19.78 -7.99 -28.96
CA PRO A 357 -19.32 -6.65 -29.27
C PRO A 357 -18.57 -6.61 -30.60
N SER A 358 -19.08 -5.78 -31.50
CA SER A 358 -18.46 -5.48 -32.79
C SER A 358 -17.13 -4.77 -32.57
N ARG A 359 -16.09 -5.40 -33.11
CA ARG A 359 -14.71 -4.91 -33.27
C ARG A 359 -14.73 -3.64 -34.14
N PRO A 360 -14.20 -2.48 -33.70
CA PRO A 360 -14.02 -1.35 -34.60
C PRO A 360 -12.88 -1.64 -35.57
N GLN A 361 -13.21 -1.68 -36.87
CA GLN A 361 -12.25 -1.67 -37.95
C GLN A 361 -11.65 -0.27 -38.11
N SER A 362 -10.34 -0.27 -38.34
CA SER A 362 -9.45 0.83 -38.74
C SER A 362 -10.09 1.98 -39.54
N ALA A 363 -9.82 3.20 -39.09
CA ALA A 363 -9.56 4.33 -39.98
C ALA A 363 -8.08 4.71 -39.84
N ARG A 364 -7.24 4.13 -40.71
CA ARG A 364 -5.90 4.66 -40.99
C ARG A 364 -6.07 5.90 -41.86
N GLY A 365 -5.92 7.08 -41.26
CA GLY A 365 -5.64 8.33 -41.97
C GLY A 365 -4.20 8.77 -41.68
N PRO A 366 -3.43 9.25 -42.67
CA PRO A 366 -2.02 9.59 -42.48
C PRO A 366 -1.87 10.92 -41.73
N CYS A 367 -1.12 10.92 -40.63
CA CYS A 367 -0.65 12.16 -40.01
C CYS A 367 0.35 12.88 -40.94
N PRO A 368 0.21 14.20 -41.16
CA PRO A 368 1.24 14.98 -41.84
C PRO A 368 2.48 15.09 -40.94
N GLN A 369 3.61 14.61 -41.45
CA GLN A 369 4.91 14.78 -40.80
C GLN A 369 5.27 16.27 -40.75
N ARG A 370 5.46 16.78 -39.54
CA ARG A 370 6.08 18.08 -39.29
C ARG A 370 7.59 17.83 -39.18
N PRO A 371 8.44 18.49 -40.00
CA PRO A 371 9.89 18.30 -39.92
C PRO A 371 10.44 19.04 -38.69
N LEU A 372 11.09 18.29 -37.79
CA LEU A 372 11.93 18.85 -36.73
C LEU A 372 13.40 18.71 -37.13
N PRO A 373 14.25 19.67 -36.72
CA PRO A 373 15.56 19.90 -37.31
C PRO A 373 16.61 18.90 -36.82
N HIS A 374 17.55 18.62 -37.72
CA HIS A 374 18.76 17.84 -37.50
C HIS A 374 19.57 18.33 -36.29
N CYS A 375 19.67 17.51 -35.25
CA CYS A 375 20.78 17.59 -34.30
C CYS A 375 21.94 16.77 -34.86
N ALA A 376 23.00 17.49 -35.24
CA ALA A 376 24.28 16.94 -35.64
C ALA A 376 24.93 16.15 -34.49
N THR A 377 25.32 14.92 -34.80
CA THR A 377 26.32 14.15 -34.05
C THR A 377 27.71 14.77 -34.21
N PRO A 378 28.47 15.04 -33.14
CA PRO A 378 29.91 15.12 -33.23
C PRO A 378 30.56 13.77 -32.94
N ALA A 379 31.60 13.52 -33.74
CA ALA A 379 32.39 12.32 -33.83
C ALA A 379 33.09 11.90 -32.53
N SER A 380 33.13 10.58 -32.37
CA SER A 380 34.20 9.79 -31.77
C SER A 380 35.55 10.50 -31.53
N GLY A 381 35.85 10.77 -30.27
CA GLY A 381 37.18 11.12 -29.78
C GLY A 381 37.68 10.06 -28.80
N ARG A 382 38.60 9.21 -29.25
CA ARG A 382 39.39 8.28 -28.42
C ARG A 382 40.13 9.09 -27.35
N ARG A 383 39.86 8.85 -26.06
CA ARG A 383 40.70 9.34 -24.96
C ARG A 383 41.31 8.17 -24.22
N SER A 384 42.61 8.06 -24.37
CA SER A 384 43.49 7.08 -23.76
C SER A 384 43.33 7.01 -22.24
N GLN A 385 43.27 5.79 -21.75
CA GLN A 385 43.46 5.43 -20.34
C GLN A 385 44.82 5.95 -19.87
N ARG A 386 44.84 6.76 -18.81
CA ARG A 386 46.04 7.03 -18.01
C ARG A 386 45.76 6.51 -16.61
N LEU A 387 46.39 5.39 -16.30
CA LEU A 387 46.49 4.81 -14.97
C LEU A 387 47.19 5.81 -14.04
N ALA A 388 46.48 6.30 -13.03
CA ALA A 388 47.07 6.97 -11.89
C ALA A 388 47.13 5.96 -10.74
N ALA A 389 48.35 5.49 -10.45
CA ALA A 389 48.65 4.71 -9.27
C ALA A 389 48.57 5.63 -8.04
N HIS A 390 47.65 5.33 -7.13
CA HIS A 390 47.65 5.90 -5.79
C HIS A 390 48.52 5.03 -4.88
N SER A 391 49.71 5.53 -4.56
CA SER A 391 50.54 5.03 -3.47
C SER A 391 49.91 5.37 -2.12
N VAL A 392 49.70 4.34 -1.29
CA VAL A 392 49.32 4.46 0.12
C VAL A 392 50.61 4.64 0.94
N PRO A 393 50.69 5.62 1.86
CA PRO A 393 51.77 5.68 2.83
C PRO A 393 51.49 4.72 4.00
N ARG A 394 52.51 3.93 4.37
CA ARG A 394 52.57 3.19 5.63
C ARG A 394 52.83 4.17 6.78
N CYS A 395 52.08 4.02 7.87
CA CYS A 395 52.53 4.35 9.22
C CYS A 395 52.74 3.04 9.97
#